data_AF-A0A2K5ZTZ3-F1
#
_entry.id   AF-A0A2K5ZTZ3-F1
#
_cell.length_a   1.000
_cell.length_b   1.000
_cell.length_c   1.000
_cell.angle_alpha   90.00
_cell.angle_beta   90.00
_cell.angle_gamma   90.00
#
_symmetry.space_group_name_H-M   'P 1'
#
loop_
_entity.id
_entity.type
_entity.pdbx_description
1 polymer ?
#
loop_
_entity_poly.entity_id
_entity_poly.type
_entity_poly.pdbx_seq_one_letter_code
_entity_poly.pdbx_strand_id
1 'polypeptide(L)'
;MRTVLLLLAILAVATGPALALRCHVCTSSSNCKQPQVCPAGSRSCRTMHTVEPLRGNLVTKDCVESCTPSYTLQGQVSSGTRSIQCCQEDLCNEKLHNAAPTRTTFAHSLGLVLGLLALVLAPRL
;
A
#
# COMPACT_ATOMS: atom_id res chain seq x y z
N MET A 1 10.60 -1.59 -37.48
CA MET A 1 9.20 -1.35 -37.04
C MET A 1 8.82 -2.22 -35.83
N ARG A 2 9.01 -3.55 -35.88
CA ARG A 2 8.65 -4.48 -34.78
C ARG A 2 9.37 -4.21 -33.45
N THR A 3 10.64 -3.83 -33.48
CA THR A 3 11.45 -3.50 -32.28
C THR A 3 11.00 -2.21 -31.60
N VAL A 4 10.60 -1.19 -32.38
CA VAL A 4 10.08 0.08 -31.87
C VAL A 4 8.74 -0.13 -31.15
N LEU A 5 7.86 -0.96 -31.70
CA LEU A 5 6.59 -1.33 -31.07
C LEU A 5 6.79 -2.10 -29.75
N LEU A 6 7.77 -3.01 -29.70
CA LEU A 6 8.11 -3.74 -28.48
C LEU A 6 8.69 -2.82 -27.40
N LEU A 7 9.57 -1.88 -27.77
CA LEU A 7 10.11 -0.88 -26.85
C LEU A 7 9.00 0.02 -26.29
N LEU A 8 8.07 0.49 -27.14
CA LEU A 8 6.91 1.28 -26.71
C LEU A 8 6.00 0.52 -25.74
N ALA A 9 5.76 -0.77 -25.99
CA ALA A 9 4.97 -1.61 -25.09
C ALA A 9 5.65 -1.81 -23.72
N ILE A 10 6.97 -2.00 -23.70
CA ILE A 10 7.76 -2.14 -22.46
C ILE A 10 7.72 -0.82 -21.67
N LEU A 11 7.89 0.33 -22.33
CA LEU A 11 7.78 1.63 -21.67
C LEU A 11 6.39 1.87 -21.10
N ALA A 12 5.33 1.53 -21.83
CA ALA A 12 3.95 1.70 -21.36
C ALA A 12 3.62 0.86 -20.11
N VAL A 13 4.19 -0.34 -20.01
CA VAL A 13 4.07 -1.20 -18.81
C VAL A 13 4.91 -0.68 -17.65
N ALA A 14 6.08 -0.08 -17.94
CA ALA A 14 6.92 0.55 -16.92
C ALA A 14 6.26 1.83 -16.35
N THR A 15 5.51 2.57 -17.17
CA THR A 15 4.66 3.68 -16.74
C THR A 15 3.28 3.14 -16.36
N GLY A 16 3.17 2.47 -15.22
CA GLY A 16 1.88 2.06 -14.66
C GLY A 16 0.88 3.21 -14.67
N PRO A 17 -0.42 2.94 -14.86
CA PRO A 17 -1.42 3.99 -15.00
C PRO A 17 -1.40 4.86 -13.74
N ALA A 18 -1.36 6.19 -13.92
CA ALA A 18 -1.49 7.17 -12.84
C ALA A 18 -2.95 7.22 -12.34
N LEU A 19 -3.48 6.07 -11.92
CA LEU A 19 -4.80 6.01 -11.30
C LEU A 19 -4.73 6.76 -9.98
N ALA A 20 -5.72 7.62 -9.75
CA ALA A 20 -5.86 8.29 -8.48
C ALA A 20 -6.15 7.24 -7.41
N LEU A 21 -5.20 7.07 -6.48
CA LEU A 21 -5.29 6.12 -5.37
C LEU A 21 -6.62 6.31 -4.63
N ARG A 22 -7.32 5.21 -4.35
CA ARG A 22 -8.54 5.19 -3.54
C ARG A 22 -8.21 4.56 -2.20
N CYS A 23 -8.70 5.14 -1.12
CA CYS A 23 -8.55 4.59 0.22
C CYS A 23 -9.89 4.64 0.96
N HIS A 24 -10.03 3.88 2.04
CA HIS A 24 -11.06 4.16 3.02
C HIS A 24 -10.65 5.37 3.86
N VAL A 25 -11.55 6.36 4.01
CA VAL A 25 -11.31 7.58 4.79
C VAL A 25 -12.42 7.79 5.81
N CYS A 26 -12.11 7.57 7.09
CA CYS A 26 -13.11 7.58 8.16
C CYS A 26 -12.48 7.60 9.56
N THR A 27 -13.27 7.97 10.56
CA THR A 27 -12.93 7.84 11.98
C THR A 27 -14.07 7.14 12.70
N SER A 28 -13.78 6.05 13.42
CA SER A 28 -14.78 5.22 14.11
C SER A 28 -14.15 4.46 15.28
N SER A 29 -14.96 3.95 16.20
CA SER A 29 -14.49 3.01 17.24
C SER A 29 -14.22 1.61 16.71
N SER A 30 -14.54 1.32 15.44
CA SER A 30 -14.36 0.00 14.83
C SER A 30 -13.84 0.10 13.40
N ASN A 31 -13.64 -1.05 12.74
CA ASN A 31 -13.21 -1.08 11.35
C ASN A 31 -14.25 -0.39 10.44
N CYS A 32 -13.98 0.84 10.04
CA CYS A 32 -14.83 1.60 9.14
C CYS A 32 -14.42 1.44 7.67
N LYS A 33 -15.40 1.50 6.76
CA LYS A 33 -15.20 1.36 5.31
C LYS A 33 -15.92 2.48 4.57
N GLN A 34 -15.17 3.51 4.19
CA GLN A 34 -15.70 4.64 3.42
C GLN A 34 -14.77 4.93 2.23
N PRO A 35 -14.94 4.23 1.09
CA PRO A 35 -14.09 4.42 -0.09
C PRO A 35 -14.14 5.85 -0.62
N GLN A 36 -12.99 6.49 -0.82
CA GLN A 36 -12.87 7.83 -1.39
C GLN A 36 -11.66 7.89 -2.33
N VAL A 37 -11.72 8.78 -3.32
CA VAL A 37 -10.57 9.10 -4.17
C VAL A 37 -9.65 10.03 -3.38
N CYS A 38 -8.37 9.69 -3.29
CA CYS A 38 -7.40 10.50 -2.57
C CYS A 38 -7.04 11.78 -3.34
N PRO A 39 -6.66 12.87 -2.64
CA PRO A 39 -6.10 14.06 -3.26
C PRO A 39 -4.85 13.76 -4.08
N ALA A 40 -4.59 14.58 -5.10
CA ALA A 40 -3.34 14.53 -5.85
C ALA A 40 -2.14 14.63 -4.90
N GLY A 41 -1.11 13.81 -5.12
CA GLY A 41 0.07 13.74 -4.26
C GLY A 41 -0.03 12.69 -3.14
N SER A 42 -1.22 12.18 -2.82
CA SER A 42 -1.35 11.04 -1.90
C SER A 42 -0.77 9.78 -2.54
N ARG A 43 0.14 9.10 -1.83
CA ARG A 43 0.80 7.88 -2.31
C ARG A 43 0.54 6.69 -1.41
N SER A 44 -0.16 6.86 -0.29
CA SER A 44 -0.41 5.78 0.66
C SER A 44 -1.74 5.93 1.37
N CYS A 45 -2.39 4.80 1.61
CA CYS A 45 -3.46 4.70 2.59
C CYS A 45 -2.85 4.45 3.96
N ARG A 46 -3.27 5.24 4.95
CA ARG A 46 -2.89 5.08 6.35
C ARG A 46 -4.06 4.55 7.16
N THR A 47 -3.77 3.64 8.08
CA THR A 47 -4.68 3.21 9.14
C THR A 47 -3.98 3.42 10.47
N MET A 48 -4.60 4.20 11.35
CA MET A 48 -4.16 4.43 12.71
C MET A 48 -5.16 3.82 13.68
N HIS A 49 -4.69 2.95 14.56
CA HIS A 49 -5.51 2.35 15.61
C HIS A 49 -4.94 2.78 16.97
N THR A 50 -5.75 3.48 17.75
CA THR A 50 -5.41 3.94 19.09
C THR A 50 -6.32 3.26 20.09
N VAL A 51 -5.76 2.79 21.20
CA VAL A 51 -6.50 2.20 22.32
C VAL A 51 -6.11 2.97 23.56
N GLU A 52 -7.03 3.77 24.09
CA GLU A 52 -6.80 4.55 25.30
C GLU A 52 -7.64 3.96 26.45
N PRO A 53 -7.07 3.77 27.67
CA PRO A 53 -7.77 3.10 28.77
C PRO A 53 -9.13 3.69 29.14
N LEU A 54 -9.33 5.01 28.96
CA LEU A 54 -10.55 5.73 29.35
C LEU A 54 -11.42 6.18 28.16
N ARG A 55 -10.85 6.25 26.95
CA ARG A 55 -11.57 6.74 25.76
C ARG A 55 -11.96 5.63 24.79
N GLY A 56 -11.51 4.40 25.06
CA GLY A 56 -11.78 3.25 24.22
C GLY A 56 -10.87 3.21 22.99
N ASN A 57 -11.30 2.44 22.00
CA ASN A 57 -10.59 2.27 20.74
C ASN A 57 -11.02 3.32 19.70
N LEU A 58 -10.07 3.72 18.87
CA LEU A 58 -10.28 4.65 17.77
C LEU A 58 -9.49 4.20 16.55
N VAL A 59 -10.20 3.99 15.46
CA VAL A 59 -9.68 3.73 14.12
C VAL A 59 -9.80 5.00 13.31
N THR A 60 -8.69 5.48 12.77
CA THR A 60 -8.64 6.58 11.80
C THR A 60 -8.00 6.05 10.53
N LYS A 61 -8.67 6.26 9.40
CA LYS A 61 -8.16 5.91 8.08
C LYS A 61 -8.15 7.15 7.19
N ASP A 62 -7.06 7.35 6.46
CA ASP A 62 -6.86 8.54 5.63
C ASP A 62 -5.85 8.34 4.49
N CYS A 63 -5.84 9.29 3.55
CA CYS A 63 -4.87 9.37 2.47
C CYS A 63 -3.71 10.25 2.88
N VAL A 64 -2.48 9.81 2.64
CA VAL A 64 -1.26 10.58 2.97
C VAL A 64 -0.22 10.50 1.85
N GLU A 65 0.61 11.54 1.73
CA GLU A 65 1.71 11.57 0.77
C GLU A 65 2.83 10.59 1.13
N SER A 66 3.15 10.49 2.42
CA SER A 66 4.13 9.56 2.97
C SER A 66 3.63 8.97 4.28
N CYS A 67 4.00 7.71 4.53
CA CYS A 67 3.53 6.97 5.69
C CYS A 67 4.64 6.05 6.21
N THR A 68 4.91 6.13 7.51
CA THR A 68 5.86 5.25 8.20
C THR A 68 5.09 4.36 9.17
N PRO A 69 5.11 3.03 8.99
CA PRO A 69 4.50 2.11 9.95
C PRO A 69 5.15 2.27 11.32
N SER A 70 4.34 2.26 12.38
CA SER A 70 4.84 2.40 13.75
C SER A 70 3.94 1.66 14.72
N TYR A 71 4.55 1.13 15.78
CA TYR A 71 3.84 0.45 16.86
C TYR A 71 4.42 0.91 18.18
N THR A 72 3.64 1.65 18.96
CA THR A 72 4.05 2.10 20.29
C THR A 72 3.24 1.35 21.34
N LEU A 73 3.92 0.45 22.04
CA LEU A 73 3.51 -0.11 23.33
C LEU A 73 3.95 0.89 24.39
N GLN A 74 3.04 1.72 24.86
CA GLN A 74 3.39 2.72 25.86
C GLN A 74 3.41 2.01 27.24
N GLY A 75 4.60 1.88 27.82
CA GLY A 75 4.93 0.94 28.90
C GLY A 75 4.52 1.35 30.32
N GLN A 76 3.44 2.10 30.51
CA GLN A 76 2.94 2.44 31.84
C GLN A 76 1.41 2.40 31.85
N VAL A 77 0.83 1.99 32.99
CA VAL A 77 -0.57 1.58 33.22
C VAL A 77 -1.64 2.64 32.83
N SER A 78 -1.23 3.80 32.33
CA SER A 78 -2.08 4.94 31.96
C SER A 78 -1.86 5.44 30.52
N SER A 79 -1.02 4.75 29.75
CA SER A 79 -0.60 5.23 28.44
C SER A 79 -1.19 4.35 27.34
N GLY A 80 -2.05 4.92 26.49
CA GLY A 80 -2.67 4.21 25.38
C GLY A 80 -1.69 3.53 24.41
N THR A 81 -2.19 2.52 23.70
CA THR A 81 -1.47 1.86 22.60
C THR A 81 -1.82 2.53 21.28
N ARG A 82 -0.83 2.77 20.42
CA ARG A 82 -1.05 3.31 19.07
C ARG A 82 -0.31 2.47 18.03
N SER A 83 -0.99 2.11 16.95
CA SER A 83 -0.42 1.45 15.78
C SER A 83 -0.74 2.23 14.51
N ILE A 84 0.22 2.29 13.59
CA ILE A 84 0.12 2.93 12.28
C ILE A 84 0.49 1.89 11.23
N GLN A 85 -0.39 1.72 10.25
CA GLN A 85 -0.21 0.83 9.10
C GLN A 85 -0.33 1.62 7.82
N CYS A 86 0.50 1.25 6.84
CA CYS A 86 0.65 1.96 5.58
C CYS A 86 0.60 0.96 4.43
N CYS A 87 -0.11 1.28 3.36
CA CYS A 87 -0.14 0.51 2.12
C CYS A 87 -0.38 1.43 0.92
N GLN A 88 -0.06 0.96 -0.30
CA GLN A 88 0.04 1.81 -1.50
C GLN A 88 -0.87 1.34 -2.65
N GLU A 89 -1.74 0.35 -2.39
CA GLU A 89 -2.69 -0.19 -3.38
C GLU A 89 -4.10 0.38 -3.14
N ASP A 90 -4.94 0.36 -4.17
CA ASP A 90 -6.33 0.80 -4.07
C ASP A 90 -7.08 0.02 -2.98
N LEU A 91 -7.72 0.77 -2.07
CA LEU A 91 -8.54 0.29 -0.96
C LEU A 91 -7.82 -0.72 -0.04
N CYS A 92 -6.49 -0.74 -0.05
CA CYS A 92 -5.68 -1.69 0.71
C CYS A 92 -5.90 -1.60 2.24
N ASN A 93 -6.42 -0.48 2.71
CA ASN A 93 -6.77 -0.26 4.11
C ASN A 93 -8.19 -0.73 4.49
N GLU A 94 -8.79 -1.68 3.77
CA GLU A 94 -10.12 -2.22 4.07
C GLU A 94 -10.18 -2.93 5.44
N LYS A 95 -9.14 -3.69 5.77
CA LYS A 95 -9.06 -4.50 6.99
C LYS A 95 -8.19 -3.84 8.05
N LEU A 96 -8.51 -4.07 9.31
CA LEU A 96 -7.58 -3.81 10.41
C LEU A 96 -6.59 -4.97 10.46
N HIS A 97 -5.31 -4.70 10.28
CA HIS A 97 -4.28 -5.68 10.51
C HIS A 97 -3.81 -5.54 11.96
N ASN A 98 -3.71 -6.64 12.70
CA ASN A 98 -2.98 -6.63 13.96
C ASN A 98 -1.49 -6.56 13.64
N ALA A 99 -0.69 -5.93 14.51
CA ALA A 99 0.74 -5.67 14.31
C ALA A 99 1.64 -6.93 14.34
N ALA A 100 1.14 -8.09 13.91
CA ALA A 100 1.97 -9.24 13.65
C ALA A 100 2.67 -9.03 12.29
N PRO A 101 4.01 -9.08 12.23
CA PRO A 101 4.72 -8.91 10.98
C PRO A 101 4.45 -10.10 10.06
N THR A 102 3.54 -9.93 9.10
CA THR A 102 3.44 -10.85 7.97
C THR A 102 4.63 -10.61 7.06
N ARG A 103 5.59 -11.53 7.05
CA ARG A 103 6.65 -11.58 6.03
C ARG A 103 5.98 -11.72 4.66
N THR A 104 5.82 -10.61 3.93
CA THR A 104 5.39 -10.66 2.53
C THR A 104 6.59 -11.09 1.70
N THR A 105 6.60 -12.35 1.28
CA THR A 105 7.50 -12.82 0.22
C THR A 105 7.08 -12.13 -1.07
N PHE A 106 7.78 -11.06 -1.45
CA PHE A 106 7.74 -10.53 -2.82
C PHE A 106 8.49 -11.50 -3.75
N ALA A 107 7.90 -12.66 -3.99
CA ALA A 107 8.21 -13.47 -5.15
C ALA A 107 7.33 -12.95 -6.31
N HIS A 108 7.84 -13.02 -7.54
CA HIS A 108 7.11 -12.78 -8.80
C HIS A 108 7.19 -11.40 -9.46
N SER A 109 8.39 -10.83 -9.63
CA SER A 109 8.57 -9.88 -10.75
C SER A 109 9.88 -10.02 -11.53
N LEU A 110 10.92 -10.65 -10.97
CA LEU A 110 12.21 -10.78 -11.66
C LEU A 110 12.21 -11.82 -12.80
N GLY A 111 11.33 -12.81 -12.75
CA GLY A 111 11.26 -13.88 -13.76
C GLY A 111 10.72 -13.43 -15.11
N LEU A 112 9.80 -12.46 -15.12
CA LEU A 112 9.18 -11.99 -16.37
C LEU A 112 10.16 -11.15 -17.21
N VAL A 113 11.03 -10.38 -16.53
CA VAL A 113 12.02 -9.50 -17.18
C VAL A 113 13.13 -10.30 -17.88
N LEU A 114 13.61 -11.40 -17.27
CA LEU A 114 14.62 -12.26 -17.90
C LEU A 114 14.07 -13.02 -19.13
N GLY A 115 12.83 -13.49 -19.07
CA GLY A 115 12.21 -14.22 -20.19
C GLY A 115 12.01 -13.36 -21.44
N LEU A 116 11.66 -12.08 -21.26
CA LEU A 116 11.51 -11.12 -22.36
C LEU A 116 12.86 -10.74 -22.99
N LEU A 117 13.95 -10.66 -22.21
CA LEU A 117 15.28 -10.36 -22.72
C LEU A 117 15.83 -11.49 -23.62
N ALA A 118 15.56 -12.76 -23.26
CA ALA A 118 15.96 -13.92 -24.05
C ALA A 118 15.29 -13.96 -25.43
N LEU A 119 14.03 -13.52 -25.54
CA LEU A 119 13.30 -13.47 -26.82
C LEU A 119 13.82 -12.38 -27.76
N VAL A 120 14.43 -11.33 -27.22
CA VAL A 120 15.02 -10.23 -28.00
C VAL A 120 16.43 -10.55 -28.48
N LEU A 121 17.19 -11.34 -27.70
CA LEU A 121 18.59 -11.67 -27.99
C LEU A 121 18.80 -13.00 -28.70
N ALA A 122 17.80 -13.88 -28.76
CA ALA A 122 17.89 -15.14 -29.50
C ALA A 122 18.06 -14.83 -31.00
N PRO A 123 19.23 -15.13 -31.61
CA PRO A 123 19.37 -15.10 -33.06
C PRO A 123 18.39 -16.14 -33.61
N ARG A 124 17.63 -15.78 -34.63
CA ARG A 124 16.80 -16.76 -35.34
C ARG A 124 17.74 -17.79 -35.97
N LEU A 125 17.83 -18.97 -35.34
CA LEU A 125 18.39 -20.17 -35.96
C LEU A 125 17.26 -20.96 -36.60
#